data_AF-G2DW70-F1
#
_entry.id   AF-G2DW70-F1
#
_cell.length_a   1.000
_cell.length_b   1.000
_cell.length_c   1.000
_cell.angle_alpha   90.00
_cell.angle_beta   90.00
_cell.angle_gamma   90.00
#
_symmetry.space_group_name_H-M   'P 1'
#
loop_
_entity.id
_entity.type
_entity.pdbx_description
1 polymer ?
#
loop_
_entity_poly.entity_id
_entity_poly.type
_entity_poly.pdbx_seq_one_letter_code
_entity_poly.pdbx_strand_id
1 'polypeptide(L)'
;MTQGKIADILQARGQLEEALRIRTEELPVYERLGDVRSKAVTQGKIADILQARGQLEEALRIRTEEELPVYERLGDVRELLVCRAKIALNLLARKAPDDRQPANILLCLALAEAQRLGLPEAGQIAQILNHFEMDCGGAPLQPSGTANADQ
;
A
#
# COMPACT_ATOMS: atom_id res chain seq x y z
N MET A 1 26.64 10.60 4.33
CA MET A 1 25.24 10.28 4.69
C MET A 1 24.35 11.02 3.71
N THR A 2 23.40 10.36 3.05
CA THR A 2 22.50 11.02 2.07
C THR A 2 21.31 11.67 2.79
N GLN A 3 20.69 12.69 2.19
CA GLN A 3 19.48 13.34 2.74
C GLN A 3 18.37 12.31 3.02
N GLY A 4 18.16 11.36 2.12
CA GLY A 4 17.21 10.28 2.36
C GLY A 4 17.49 9.41 3.59
N LYS A 5 18.76 9.14 3.94
CA LYS A 5 19.08 8.41 5.17
C LYS A 5 18.83 9.25 6.42
N ILE A 6 19.03 10.57 6.33
CA ILE A 6 18.71 11.50 7.42
C ILE A 6 17.19 11.50 7.65
N ALA A 7 16.39 11.60 6.58
CA ALA A 7 14.93 11.55 6.69
C ALA A 7 14.43 10.25 7.32
N ASP A 8 15.00 9.09 6.97
CA ASP A 8 14.62 7.80 7.58
C ASP A 8 14.91 7.77 9.09
N ILE A 9 16.07 8.31 9.52
CA ILE A 9 16.44 8.42 10.95
C ILE A 9 15.50 9.37 11.68
N LEU A 10 15.19 10.52 11.10
CA LEU A 10 14.29 11.51 11.69
C LEU A 10 12.88 10.93 11.85
N GLN A 11 12.37 10.24 10.83
CA GLN A 11 11.09 9.55 10.91
C GLN A 11 11.08 8.52 12.04
N ALA A 12 12.11 7.68 12.15
CA ALA A 12 12.22 6.69 13.22
C ALA A 12 12.30 7.31 14.63
N ARG A 13 12.76 8.57 14.73
CA ARG A 13 12.79 9.36 15.98
C ARG A 13 11.50 10.15 16.25
N GLY A 14 10.49 10.03 15.39
CA GLY A 14 9.26 10.81 15.48
C GLY A 14 9.41 12.28 15.07
N GLN A 15 10.54 12.66 14.48
CA GLN A 15 10.79 14.01 13.95
C GLN A 15 10.16 14.14 12.55
N LEU A 16 8.84 13.95 12.48
CA LEU A 16 8.09 13.76 11.25
C LEU A 16 8.06 14.99 10.34
N GLU A 17 8.05 16.20 10.91
CA GLU A 17 8.06 17.45 10.14
C GLU A 17 9.35 17.65 9.35
N GLU A 18 10.49 17.40 10.00
CA GLU A 18 11.78 17.54 9.36
C GLU A 18 12.02 16.42 8.34
N ALA A 19 11.57 15.19 8.64
CA ALA A 19 11.58 14.10 7.66
C ALA A 19 10.73 14.44 6.42
N LEU A 20 9.53 14.99 6.63
CA LEU A 20 8.63 15.40 5.54
C LEU A 20 9.27 16.50 4.69
N ARG A 21 9.86 17.52 5.31
CA ARG A 21 10.54 18.62 4.62
C ARG A 21 11.63 18.09 3.70
N ILE A 22 12.51 17.23 4.21
CA ILE A 22 13.60 16.64 3.41
C ILE A 22 13.05 15.83 2.23
N ARG A 23 12.03 15.00 2.45
CA ARG A 23 11.44 14.19 1.37
C ARG A 23 10.80 15.04 0.28
N THR A 24 10.11 16.12 0.65
CA THR A 24 9.52 17.05 -0.31
C THR A 24 10.60 17.78 -1.13
N GLU A 25 11.73 18.13 -0.51
CA GLU A 25 12.87 18.74 -1.19
C GLU A 25 13.59 17.78 -2.17
N GLU A 26 13.46 16.46 -2.00
CA GLU A 26 14.01 15.46 -2.93
C GLU A 26 13.19 15.34 -4.23
N LEU A 27 11.87 15.62 -4.20
CA LEU A 27 10.98 15.41 -5.35
C LEU A 27 11.41 16.20 -6.62
N PRO A 28 11.75 17.51 -6.55
CA PRO A 28 12.19 18.25 -7.73
C PRO A 28 13.51 17.75 -8.33
N VAL A 29 14.31 16.99 -7.57
CA VAL A 29 15.53 16.36 -8.10
C VAL A 29 15.15 15.22 -9.04
N TYR A 30 14.29 14.30 -8.59
CA TYR A 30 13.85 13.17 -9.42
C TYR A 30 13.02 13.61 -10.62
N GLU A 31 12.20 14.65 -10.46
CA GLU A 31 11.43 15.25 -11.58
C GLU A 31 12.37 15.75 -12.68
N ARG A 32 13.41 16.53 -12.33
CA ARG A 32 14.38 17.06 -13.31
C ARG A 32 15.21 15.98 -13.97
N LEU A 33 15.45 14.87 -13.28
CA LEU A 33 16.17 13.71 -13.80
C LEU A 33 15.27 12.79 -14.64
N GLY A 34 13.95 13.01 -14.65
CA GLY A 34 12.99 12.08 -15.25
C GLY A 34 12.93 10.71 -14.54
N ASP A 35 13.44 10.62 -13.31
CA ASP A 35 13.43 9.39 -12.52
C ASP A 35 12.07 9.18 -11.85
N VAL A 36 11.11 8.76 -12.66
CA VAL A 36 9.72 8.54 -12.25
C VAL A 36 9.60 7.48 -11.15
N ARG A 37 10.50 6.49 -11.12
CA ARG A 37 10.49 5.43 -10.12
C ARG A 37 10.91 5.98 -8.75
N SER A 38 12.06 6.67 -8.69
CA SER A 38 12.53 7.27 -7.43
C SER A 38 11.59 8.36 -6.92
N LYS A 39 10.94 9.09 -7.81
CA LYS A 39 9.87 10.03 -7.45
C LYS A 39 8.73 9.31 -6.73
N ALA A 40 8.17 8.24 -7.31
CA ALA A 40 7.09 7.48 -6.71
C ALA A 40 7.49 6.89 -5.35
N VAL A 41 8.69 6.30 -5.25
CA VAL A 41 9.21 5.79 -3.96
C VAL A 41 9.29 6.91 -2.91
N THR A 42 9.71 8.11 -3.30
CA THR A 42 9.79 9.26 -2.39
C THR A 42 8.40 9.76 -1.98
N GLN A 43 7.43 9.77 -2.91
CA GLN A 43 6.03 10.05 -2.61
C GLN A 43 5.44 9.03 -1.62
N GLY A 44 5.79 7.75 -1.74
CA GLY A 44 5.37 6.73 -0.77
C GLY A 44 5.95 6.89 0.62
N LYS A 45 7.17 7.40 0.73
CA LYS A 45 7.75 7.79 2.03
C LYS A 45 7.07 9.01 2.64
N ILE A 46 6.68 9.98 1.82
CA ILE A 46 5.85 11.11 2.26
C ILE A 46 4.51 10.60 2.78
N ALA A 47 3.85 9.69 2.06
CA ALA A 47 2.59 9.09 2.49
C ALA A 47 2.74 8.31 3.81
N ASP A 48 3.85 7.58 4.03
CA ASP A 48 4.14 6.94 5.32
C ASP A 48 4.27 7.96 6.47
N ILE A 49 4.93 9.08 6.23
CA ILE A 49 5.07 10.15 7.24
C ILE A 49 3.71 10.79 7.54
N LEU A 50 2.93 11.10 6.51
CA LEU A 50 1.58 11.67 6.65
C LEU A 50 0.64 10.72 7.40
N GLN A 51 0.71 9.42 7.10
CA GLN A 51 -0.03 8.40 7.84
C GLN A 51 0.34 8.40 9.33
N ALA A 52 1.64 8.47 9.66
CA ALA A 52 2.11 8.55 11.04
C ALA A 52 1.66 9.84 11.76
N ARG A 53 1.38 10.91 11.01
CA ARG A 53 0.79 12.17 11.52
C ARG A 53 -0.74 12.15 11.63
N GLY A 54 -1.39 11.05 11.23
CA GLY A 54 -2.86 10.96 11.16
C GLY A 54 -3.49 11.68 9.97
N GLN A 55 -2.69 12.13 9.00
CA GLN A 55 -3.16 12.77 7.76
C GLN A 55 -3.49 11.69 6.72
N LEU A 56 -4.49 10.87 7.04
CA LEU A 56 -4.77 9.62 6.34
C LEU A 56 -5.29 9.85 4.91
N GLU A 57 -6.13 10.86 4.70
CA GLU A 57 -6.71 11.19 3.40
C GLU A 57 -5.65 11.61 2.39
N GLU A 58 -4.72 12.49 2.79
CA GLU A 58 -3.65 12.94 1.90
C GLU A 58 -2.64 11.80 1.63
N ALA A 59 -2.34 10.99 2.65
CA ALA A 59 -1.52 9.80 2.45
C ALA A 59 -2.19 8.82 1.47
N LEU A 60 -3.51 8.60 1.58
CA LEU A 60 -4.25 7.75 0.66
C LEU A 60 -4.22 8.31 -0.76
N ARG A 61 -4.49 9.61 -0.91
CA ARG A 61 -4.46 10.32 -2.19
C ARG A 61 -3.13 10.14 -2.91
N ILE A 62 -2.02 10.37 -2.22
CA ILE A 62 -0.68 10.18 -2.79
C ILE A 62 -0.49 8.73 -3.25
N ARG A 63 -0.89 7.75 -2.44
CA ARG A 63 -0.74 6.34 -2.81
C ARG A 63 -1.57 5.96 -4.04
N THR A 64 -2.81 6.42 -4.12
CA THR A 64 -3.73 6.05 -5.20
C THR A 64 -3.52 6.83 -6.48
N GLU A 65 -3.19 8.12 -6.40
CA GLU A 65 -3.12 9.01 -7.55
C GLU A 65 -1.69 9.14 -8.10
N GLU A 66 -0.67 9.04 -7.25
CA GLU A 66 0.72 9.33 -7.63
C GLU A 66 1.58 8.07 -7.72
N GLU A 67 1.48 7.16 -6.74
CA GLU A 67 2.32 5.96 -6.70
C GLU A 67 1.78 4.82 -7.55
N LEU A 68 0.54 4.41 -7.29
CA LEU A 68 -0.06 3.22 -7.88
C LEU A 68 0.01 3.24 -9.42
N PRO A 69 -0.38 4.32 -10.11
CA PRO A 69 -0.32 4.36 -11.58
C PRO A 69 1.11 4.29 -12.13
N VAL A 70 2.10 4.78 -11.38
CA VAL A 70 3.51 4.72 -11.78
C VAL A 70 4.01 3.28 -11.72
N TYR A 71 3.78 2.56 -10.62
CA TYR A 71 4.22 1.18 -10.51
C TYR A 71 3.51 0.24 -11.50
N GLU A 72 2.23 0.47 -11.77
CA GLU A 72 1.49 -0.25 -12.83
C GLU A 72 2.11 -0.01 -14.20
N ARG A 73 2.38 1.25 -14.57
CA ARG A 73 2.98 1.60 -15.86
C ARG A 73 4.41 1.06 -16.01
N LEU A 74 5.18 1.05 -14.93
CA LEU A 74 6.55 0.53 -14.93
C LEU A 74 6.61 -1.01 -14.90
N GLY A 75 5.51 -1.68 -14.56
CA GLY A 75 5.52 -3.12 -14.28
C GLY A 75 6.38 -3.48 -13.07
N ASP A 76 6.60 -2.55 -12.13
CA ASP A 76 7.33 -2.81 -10.89
C ASP A 76 6.40 -3.53 -9.92
N VAL A 77 6.24 -4.84 -10.16
CA VAL A 77 5.28 -5.67 -9.42
C VAL A 77 5.57 -5.65 -7.92
N ARG A 78 6.84 -5.59 -7.53
CA ARG A 78 7.20 -5.57 -6.11
C ARG A 78 6.68 -4.31 -5.43
N GLU A 79 6.99 -3.13 -5.98
CA GLU A 79 6.52 -1.86 -5.41
C GLU A 79 4.99 -1.72 -5.53
N LEU A 80 4.38 -2.28 -6.58
CA LEU A 80 2.93 -2.33 -6.73
C LEU A 80 2.25 -3.07 -5.56
N LEU A 81 2.75 -4.24 -5.19
CA LEU A 81 2.21 -5.04 -4.09
C LEU A 81 2.40 -4.33 -2.74
N VAL A 82 3.56 -3.72 -2.52
CA VAL A 82 3.82 -2.91 -1.33
C VAL A 82 2.86 -1.72 -1.27
N CYS A 83 2.66 -1.00 -2.38
CA CYS A 83 1.76 0.13 -2.47
C CYS A 83 0.31 -0.27 -2.15
N ARG A 84 -0.18 -1.38 -2.72
CA ARG A 84 -1.53 -1.93 -2.42
C ARG A 84 -1.69 -2.29 -0.94
N ALA A 85 -0.69 -2.93 -0.33
CA ALA A 85 -0.73 -3.24 1.10
C ALA A 85 -0.77 -1.96 1.96
N LYS A 86 -0.01 -0.93 1.58
CA LYS A 86 -0.01 0.36 2.28
C LYS A 86 -1.31 1.14 2.13
N ILE A 87 -1.97 1.07 0.96
CA ILE A 87 -3.32 1.60 0.75
C ILE A 87 -4.30 0.90 1.70
N ALA A 88 -4.28 -0.43 1.75
CA ALA A 88 -5.13 -1.20 2.66
C ALA A 88 -4.91 -0.82 4.13
N LEU A 89 -3.65 -0.70 4.56
CA LEU A 89 -3.32 -0.26 5.92
C LEU A 89 -3.80 1.17 6.21
N ASN A 90 -3.75 2.07 5.23
CA ASN A 90 -4.27 3.43 5.36
C ASN A 90 -5.80 3.43 5.54
N LEU A 91 -6.52 2.67 4.72
CA LEU A 91 -7.97 2.46 4.85
C LEU A 91 -8.35 1.90 6.22
N LEU A 92 -7.64 0.88 6.71
CA LEU A 92 -7.89 0.30 8.03
C LEU A 92 -7.59 1.27 9.17
N ALA A 93 -6.61 2.17 9.00
CA ALA A 93 -6.29 3.20 9.98
C ALA A 93 -7.37 4.29 10.08
N ARG A 94 -8.10 4.58 8.99
CA ARG A 94 -9.20 5.55 8.96
C ARG A 94 -10.42 5.07 9.76
N LYS A 95 -10.58 3.75 9.90
CA LYS A 95 -11.68 3.11 10.65
C LYS A 95 -13.07 3.53 10.15
N ALA A 96 -13.22 3.93 8.88
CA ALA A 96 -14.54 4.12 8.31
C ALA A 96 -15.19 2.74 8.08
N PRO A 97 -16.51 2.60 8.25
CA PRO A 97 -17.20 1.32 8.08
C PRO A 97 -17.01 0.74 6.68
N ASP A 98 -16.92 1.59 5.66
CA ASP A 98 -16.81 1.18 4.25
C ASP A 98 -15.37 0.86 3.81
N ASP A 99 -14.37 1.11 4.66
CA ASP A 99 -12.95 0.95 4.31
C ASP A 99 -12.46 -0.49 4.45
N ARG A 100 -13.10 -1.29 5.31
CA ARG A 100 -12.65 -2.66 5.64
C ARG A 100 -12.71 -3.60 4.45
N GLN A 101 -13.80 -3.59 3.69
CA GLN A 101 -13.98 -4.50 2.57
C GLN A 101 -13.02 -4.20 1.40
N PRO A 102 -12.86 -2.95 0.94
CA PRO A 102 -11.84 -2.60 -0.07
C PRO A 102 -10.42 -2.95 0.39
N ALA A 103 -10.08 -2.71 1.67
CA ALA A 103 -8.77 -3.08 2.22
C ALA A 103 -8.52 -4.59 2.15
N ASN A 104 -9.53 -5.42 2.49
CA ASN A 104 -9.41 -6.87 2.40
C ASN A 104 -9.20 -7.32 0.95
N ILE A 105 -10.00 -6.82 0.01
CA ILE A 105 -9.88 -7.15 -1.42
C ILE A 105 -8.47 -6.83 -1.94
N LEU A 106 -7.96 -5.64 -1.63
CA LEU A 106 -6.62 -5.22 -2.04
C LEU A 106 -5.52 -6.16 -1.50
N LEU A 107 -5.58 -6.51 -0.22
CA LEU A 107 -4.61 -7.41 0.40
C LEU A 107 -4.68 -8.82 -0.21
N CYS A 108 -5.87 -9.30 -0.52
CA CYS A 108 -6.04 -10.64 -1.06
C CYS A 108 -5.58 -10.78 -2.50
N LEU A 109 -5.88 -9.77 -3.34
CA LEU A 109 -5.32 -9.70 -4.69
C LEU A 109 -3.78 -9.60 -4.65
N ALA A 110 -3.25 -8.76 -3.74
CA ALA A 110 -1.81 -8.62 -3.57
C ALA A 110 -1.15 -9.92 -3.07
N LEU A 111 -1.78 -10.62 -2.13
CA LEU A 111 -1.28 -11.90 -1.61
C LEU A 111 -1.24 -12.97 -2.71
N ALA A 112 -2.32 -13.12 -3.47
CA ALA A 112 -2.40 -14.10 -4.54
C ALA A 112 -1.33 -13.85 -5.61
N GLU A 113 -1.12 -12.59 -5.98
CA GLU A 113 -0.10 -12.21 -6.94
C GLU A 113 1.33 -12.43 -6.39
N ALA A 114 1.58 -12.05 -5.13
CA ALA A 114 2.87 -12.29 -4.46
C ALA A 114 3.21 -13.79 -4.39
N GLN A 115 2.23 -14.63 -4.03
CA GLN A 115 2.39 -16.09 -3.96
C GLN A 115 2.67 -16.69 -5.34
N ARG A 116 1.90 -16.29 -6.36
CA ARG A 116 2.08 -16.75 -7.75
C ARG A 116 3.50 -16.47 -8.27
N LEU A 117 4.10 -15.37 -7.83
CA LEU A 117 5.42 -14.93 -8.25
C LEU A 117 6.55 -15.36 -7.30
N GLY A 118 6.24 -16.03 -6.19
CA GLY A 118 7.23 -16.46 -5.19
C GLY A 118 7.92 -15.29 -4.48
N LEU A 119 7.22 -14.16 -4.33
CA LEU A 119 7.76 -12.94 -3.74
C LEU A 119 7.71 -12.98 -2.20
N PRO A 120 8.74 -12.48 -1.49
CA PRO A 120 8.79 -12.47 -0.03
C PRO A 120 7.68 -11.61 0.62
N GLU A 121 7.13 -10.65 -0.13
CA GLU A 121 6.01 -9.79 0.29
C GLU A 121 4.76 -10.61 0.67
N ALA A 122 4.60 -11.82 0.13
CA ALA A 122 3.48 -12.71 0.49
C ALA A 122 3.40 -12.96 2.01
N GLY A 123 4.54 -13.15 2.67
CA GLY A 123 4.58 -13.38 4.12
C GLY A 123 4.11 -12.16 4.91
N GLN A 124 4.51 -10.96 4.49
CA GLN A 124 4.10 -9.71 5.14
C GLN A 124 2.60 -9.45 4.92
N ILE A 125 2.09 -9.65 3.71
CA ILE A 125 0.67 -9.45 3.39
C ILE A 125 -0.21 -10.44 4.17
N ALA A 126 0.20 -11.71 4.26
CA ALA A 126 -0.51 -12.71 5.06
C ALA A 126 -0.53 -12.35 6.56
N GLN A 127 0.56 -11.79 7.10
CA GLN A 127 0.59 -11.31 8.48
C GLN A 127 -0.39 -10.16 8.71
N ILE A 128 -0.51 -9.22 7.76
CA ILE A 128 -1.49 -8.13 7.85
C ILE A 128 -2.91 -8.69 7.89
N LEU A 129 -3.27 -9.59 6.97
CA LEU A 129 -4.59 -10.23 6.94
C LEU A 129 -4.92 -10.92 8.27
N ASN A 130 -3.99 -11.70 8.81
CA ASN A 130 -4.14 -12.36 10.11
C ASN A 130 -4.32 -11.36 11.27
N HIS A 131 -3.53 -10.28 11.29
CA HIS A 131 -3.60 -9.26 12.35
C HIS A 131 -4.98 -8.59 12.42
N PHE A 132 -5.61 -8.38 11.27
CA PHE A 132 -6.93 -7.74 11.18
C PHE A 132 -8.10 -8.74 11.13
N GLU A 133 -7.82 -10.04 11.32
CA GLU A 133 -8.81 -11.13 11.25
C GLU A 133 -9.60 -11.08 9.93
N MET A 134 -8.88 -10.87 8.82
CA MET A 134 -9.44 -10.85 7.49
C MET A 134 -9.02 -12.12 6.76
N ASP A 135 -9.98 -12.83 6.19
CA ASP A 135 -9.70 -13.92 5.28
C ASP A 135 -9.77 -13.44 3.83
N CYS A 136 -8.96 -14.08 2.99
CA CYS A 136 -9.11 -13.96 1.55
C CYS A 136 -10.18 -14.88 1.02
N GLY A 137 -11.24 -15.07 1.82
CA GLY A 137 -12.30 -16.05 1.67
C GLY A 137 -12.38 -16.51 0.24
N GLY A 138 -12.00 -17.77 0.00
CA GLY A 138 -12.21 -18.39 -1.30
C GLY A 138 -13.60 -17.97 -1.74
N ALA A 139 -13.67 -17.32 -2.91
CA ALA A 139 -14.86 -16.66 -3.44
C ALA A 139 -16.13 -17.34 -2.94
N PRO A 140 -17.19 -16.62 -2.52
CA PRO A 140 -18.40 -17.28 -2.07
C PRO A 140 -18.77 -18.34 -3.10
N LEU A 141 -18.60 -19.61 -2.72
CA LEU A 141 -19.03 -20.74 -3.52
C LEU A 141 -20.51 -20.49 -3.68
N GLN A 142 -20.91 -20.05 -4.87
CA GLN A 142 -22.31 -20.06 -5.23
C GLN A 142 -22.82 -21.46 -4.90
N PRO A 143 -23.98 -21.61 -4.24
CA PRO A 143 -24.60 -22.91 -4.12
C PRO A 143 -24.99 -23.36 -5.53
N SER A 144 -24.08 -24.10 -6.18
CA SER A 144 -24.38 -24.95 -7.31
C SER A 144 -24.99 -26.22 -6.73
N GLY A 145 -26.30 -26.17 -6.56
CA GLY A 145 -27.10 -27.24 -5.99
C GLY A 145 -28.50 -27.21 -6.59
N THR A 146 -28.61 -27.52 -7.87
CA THR A 146 -29.84 -28.04 -8.47
C THR A 146 -30.21 -29.35 -7.78
N ALA A 147 -31.33 -29.37 -7.08
CA ALA A 147 -32.15 -30.54 -6.83
C ALA A 147 -33.60 -30.06 -6.97
N ASN A 148 -34.16 -30.08 -8.19
CA ASN A 148 -35.03 -31.17 -8.64
C ASN A 148 -35.47 -32.17 -7.55
N ALA A 149 -36.68 -31.99 -7.08
CA ALA A 149 -37.63 -33.03 -6.68
C ALA A 149 -39.01 -32.44 -7.05
N ASP A 150 -39.57 -32.81 -8.20
CA ASP A 150 -40.69 -33.76 -8.25
C ASP A 150 -41.26 -34.13 -6.88
N GLN A 151 -42.31 -33.41 -6.47
CA GLN A 151 -43.59 -33.92 -5.93
C GLN A 151 -44.63 -32.81 -5.82
#